data_AF-A0A6M3Y1C4-F1
#
_entry.id   AF-A0A6M3Y1C4-F1
#
_cell.length_a   1.000
_cell.length_b   1.000
_cell.length_c   1.000
_cell.angle_alpha   90.00
_cell.angle_beta   90.00
_cell.angle_gamma   90.00
#
_symmetry.space_group_name_H-M   'P 1'
#
loop_
_entity.id
_entity.type
_entity.pdbx_description
1 polymer ?
#
loop_
_entity_poly.entity_id
_entity_poly.type
_entity_poly.pdbx_seq_one_letter_code
_entity_poly.pdbx_strand_id
1 'polypeptide(L)'
;EKTKPEKGARVAAEKDLTVTDIIMGVKKGIISREEGVELIEDLGYDREEAEFKVDVRVSAAAGSPETFEEFRDLTQKWRAAVGMPSKPVTEELKAAAAEVVRLTREVASLKEAIKAEEATLIDIEPLPEAATKKRDELRVALHRAEAELNRVKTEYDSLVAQWRYGE
;
A
#
# COMPACT_ATOMS: atom_id res chain seq x y z
N GLU A 1 -40.37 -42.77 9.30
CA GLU A 1 -38.96 -42.67 8.86
C GLU A 1 -38.86 -41.56 7.82
N LYS A 2 -38.13 -40.48 8.09
CA LYS A 2 -37.94 -39.40 7.11
C LYS A 2 -36.51 -39.50 6.60
N THR A 3 -36.39 -39.92 5.35
CA THR A 3 -35.16 -40.02 4.57
C THR A 3 -34.54 -38.63 4.39
N LYS A 4 -33.27 -38.52 4.77
CA LYS A 4 -32.41 -37.36 4.58
C LYS A 4 -32.09 -37.25 3.08
N PRO A 5 -32.35 -36.13 2.39
CA PRO A 5 -31.95 -36.02 1.00
C PRO A 5 -30.43 -35.83 0.95
N GLU A 6 -29.79 -36.67 0.14
CA GLU A 6 -28.38 -36.60 -0.19
C GLU A 6 -28.05 -35.24 -0.82
N LYS A 7 -26.90 -34.70 -0.44
CA LYS A 7 -26.35 -33.43 -0.93
C LYS A 7 -26.07 -33.62 -2.43
N GLY A 8 -26.94 -33.09 -3.27
CA GLY A 8 -26.88 -33.22 -4.73
C GLY A 8 -25.51 -32.83 -5.27
N ALA A 9 -25.02 -33.65 -6.21
CA ALA A 9 -23.84 -33.40 -7.01
C ALA A 9 -23.95 -32.00 -7.67
N ARG A 10 -23.02 -31.09 -7.32
CA ARG A 10 -22.92 -29.78 -7.97
C ARG A 10 -22.42 -29.98 -9.39
N VAL A 11 -23.25 -29.63 -10.36
CA VAL A 11 -22.89 -29.59 -11.78
C VAL A 11 -22.03 -28.35 -12.02
N ALA A 12 -20.93 -28.52 -12.75
CA ALA A 12 -19.88 -27.54 -12.98
C ALA A 12 -20.36 -26.18 -13.53
N ALA A 13 -19.64 -25.12 -13.12
CA ALA A 13 -19.71 -23.69 -13.51
C ALA A 13 -20.52 -22.72 -12.61
N GLU A 14 -20.74 -23.07 -11.34
CA GLU A 14 -21.21 -22.10 -10.33
C GLU A 14 -20.00 -21.40 -9.67
N LYS A 15 -19.66 -20.19 -10.16
CA LYS A 15 -18.67 -19.23 -9.60
C LYS A 15 -17.97 -19.69 -8.31
N ASP A 16 -16.85 -20.40 -8.45
CA ASP A 16 -15.99 -20.73 -7.32
C ASP A 16 -15.38 -19.44 -6.74
N LEU A 17 -15.21 -19.42 -5.41
CA LEU A 17 -14.50 -18.35 -4.70
C LEU A 17 -13.10 -18.21 -5.28
N THR A 18 -12.72 -17.01 -5.73
CA THR A 18 -11.35 -16.78 -6.17
C THR A 18 -10.44 -16.51 -4.97
N VAL A 19 -9.14 -16.72 -5.13
CA VAL A 19 -8.11 -16.30 -4.15
C VAL A 19 -8.30 -14.84 -3.73
N THR A 20 -8.70 -13.97 -4.67
CA THR A 20 -8.96 -12.55 -4.40
C THR A 20 -10.18 -12.35 -3.50
N ASP A 21 -11.26 -13.09 -3.73
CA ASP A 21 -12.48 -13.02 -2.91
C ASP A 21 -12.23 -13.50 -1.49
N ILE A 22 -11.47 -14.59 -1.33
CA ILE A 22 -11.05 -15.13 -0.03
C ILE A 22 -10.24 -14.07 0.73
N ILE A 23 -9.21 -13.52 0.09
CA ILE A 23 -8.35 -12.48 0.68
C ILE A 23 -9.16 -11.24 1.06
N MET A 24 -10.14 -10.83 0.25
CA MET A 24 -11.04 -9.74 0.62
C MET A 24 -11.91 -10.09 1.83
N GLY A 25 -12.36 -11.34 1.94
CA GLY A 25 -13.06 -11.86 3.13
C GLY A 25 -12.21 -11.73 4.39
N VAL A 26 -10.94 -12.12 4.32
CA VAL A 26 -10.00 -11.99 5.45
C VAL A 26 -9.74 -10.51 5.77
N LYS A 27 -9.48 -9.66 4.77
CA LYS A 27 -9.28 -8.20 4.97
C LYS A 27 -10.46 -7.50 5.63
N LYS A 28 -11.69 -7.96 5.34
CA LYS A 28 -12.93 -7.42 5.92
C LYS A 28 -13.27 -8.04 7.27
N GLY A 29 -12.46 -8.99 7.77
CA GLY A 29 -12.71 -9.72 9.01
C GLY A 29 -13.95 -10.64 8.94
N ILE A 30 -14.38 -11.02 7.73
CA ILE A 30 -15.53 -11.92 7.51
C ILE A 30 -15.11 -13.38 7.79
N ILE A 31 -13.85 -13.70 7.51
CA ILE A 31 -13.20 -14.98 7.82
C ILE A 31 -11.84 -14.67 8.46
N SER A 32 -11.34 -15.57 9.30
CA SER A 32 -10.03 -15.48 9.94
C SER A 32 -8.89 -15.75 8.97
N ARG A 33 -7.66 -15.43 9.40
CA ARG A 33 -6.44 -15.68 8.63
C ARG A 33 -6.30 -17.16 8.29
N GLU A 34 -6.36 -18.03 9.28
CA GLU A 34 -6.27 -19.49 9.10
C GLU A 34 -7.39 -20.03 8.20
N GLU A 35 -8.64 -19.56 8.34
CA GLU A 35 -9.73 -19.94 7.41
C GLU A 35 -9.45 -19.47 5.98
N GLY A 36 -8.82 -18.30 5.82
CA GLY A 36 -8.38 -17.81 4.51
C GLY A 36 -7.27 -18.66 3.89
N VAL A 37 -6.34 -19.16 4.69
CA VAL A 37 -5.28 -20.08 4.24
C VAL A 37 -5.90 -21.40 3.80
N GLU A 38 -6.75 -22.00 4.62
CA GLU A 38 -7.43 -23.27 4.32
C GLU A 38 -8.27 -23.19 3.03
N LEU A 39 -9.02 -22.10 2.84
CA LEU A 39 -9.81 -21.89 1.61
C LEU A 39 -8.94 -21.73 0.36
N ILE A 40 -7.71 -21.23 0.49
CA ILE A 40 -6.77 -21.13 -0.62
C ILE A 40 -6.10 -22.48 -0.88
N GLU A 41 -5.83 -23.29 0.16
CA GLU A 41 -5.37 -24.67 0.01
C GLU A 41 -6.42 -25.53 -0.74
N ASP A 42 -7.72 -25.33 -0.46
CA ASP A 42 -8.83 -25.98 -1.17
C ASP A 42 -8.88 -25.64 -2.67
N LEU A 43 -8.28 -24.52 -3.09
CA LEU A 43 -8.11 -24.13 -4.50
C LEU A 43 -6.88 -24.78 -5.16
N GLY A 44 -6.12 -25.59 -4.43
CA GLY A 44 -4.97 -26.35 -4.92
C GLY A 44 -3.61 -25.66 -4.77
N TYR A 45 -3.53 -24.59 -3.98
CA TYR A 45 -2.24 -24.00 -3.58
C TYR A 45 -1.67 -24.77 -2.40
N ASP A 46 -0.35 -24.83 -2.29
CA ASP A 46 0.26 -25.36 -1.07
C ASP A 46 0.14 -24.38 0.10
N ARG A 47 0.34 -24.91 1.32
CA ARG A 47 0.23 -24.18 2.58
C ARG A 47 1.09 -22.91 2.60
N GLU A 48 2.35 -23.00 2.18
CA GLU A 48 3.28 -21.87 2.20
C GLU A 48 2.86 -20.80 1.20
N GLU A 49 2.43 -21.21 0.01
CA GLU A 49 1.87 -20.30 -1.00
C GLU A 49 0.59 -19.62 -0.53
N ALA A 50 -0.30 -20.34 0.16
CA ALA A 50 -1.53 -19.81 0.71
C ALA A 50 -1.25 -18.78 1.80
N GLU A 51 -0.39 -19.11 2.76
CA GLU A 51 0.06 -18.20 3.82
C GLU A 51 0.69 -16.94 3.26
N PHE A 52 1.59 -17.07 2.27
CA PHE A 52 2.18 -15.92 1.59
C PHE A 52 1.13 -15.02 0.93
N LYS A 53 0.15 -15.60 0.23
CA LYS A 53 -0.91 -14.84 -0.45
C LYS A 53 -1.79 -14.08 0.55
N VAL A 54 -2.10 -14.71 1.68
CA VAL A 54 -2.86 -14.09 2.76
C VAL A 54 -2.04 -12.97 3.38
N ASP A 55 -0.80 -13.23 3.81
CA ASP A 55 0.02 -12.26 4.53
C ASP A 55 0.35 -11.02 3.71
N VAL A 56 0.70 -11.18 2.43
CA VAL A 56 0.99 -10.06 1.53
C VAL A 56 -0.23 -9.16 1.32
N ARG A 57 -1.44 -9.71 1.36
CA ARG A 57 -2.65 -8.98 0.97
C ARG A 57 -3.55 -8.58 2.14
N VAL A 58 -3.49 -9.28 3.27
CA VAL A 58 -4.40 -9.12 4.41
C VAL A 58 -3.88 -8.14 5.46
N SER A 59 -2.57 -8.06 5.68
CA SER A 59 -2.02 -7.12 6.66
C SER A 59 -2.30 -5.68 6.23
N ALA A 60 -3.27 -5.04 6.87
CA ALA A 60 -3.55 -3.62 6.75
C ALA A 60 -3.23 -2.85 8.04
N ALA A 61 -2.58 -3.48 9.02
CA ALA A 61 -2.13 -2.77 10.23
C ALA A 61 -0.92 -3.49 10.84
N ALA A 62 0.25 -2.82 10.79
CA ALA A 62 1.56 -3.23 11.29
C ALA A 62 2.20 -4.45 10.58
N GLY A 63 2.95 -4.20 9.49
CA GLY A 63 3.84 -5.19 8.88
C GLY A 63 3.81 -5.27 7.36
N SER A 64 2.83 -4.64 6.71
CA SER A 64 2.81 -4.54 5.25
C SER A 64 3.74 -3.45 4.73
N PRO A 65 4.44 -3.70 3.62
CA PRO A 65 5.22 -2.67 2.94
C PRO A 65 4.38 -1.42 2.66
N GLU A 66 4.81 -0.27 3.18
CA GLU A 66 4.28 1.04 2.82
C GLU A 66 4.92 1.56 1.52
N THR A 67 6.07 1.00 1.15
CA THR A 67 6.82 1.36 -0.05
C THR A 67 7.08 0.16 -0.95
N PHE A 68 7.31 0.43 -2.24
CA PHE A 68 7.72 -0.61 -3.19
C PHE A 68 9.06 -1.25 -2.79
N GLU A 69 9.94 -0.52 -2.11
CA GLU A 69 11.28 -1.01 -1.77
C GLU A 69 11.30 -1.90 -0.54
N GLU A 70 10.39 -1.68 0.41
CA GLU A 70 10.10 -2.64 1.46
C GLU A 70 9.53 -3.94 0.89
N PHE A 71 8.61 -3.84 -0.09
CA PHE A 71 8.09 -5.02 -0.77
C PHE A 71 9.20 -5.77 -1.51
N ARG A 72 10.04 -5.03 -2.24
CA ARG A 72 11.19 -5.59 -2.93
C ARG A 72 12.16 -6.27 -1.96
N ASP A 73 12.45 -5.65 -0.81
CA ASP A 73 13.32 -6.23 0.23
C ASP A 73 12.78 -7.59 0.71
N LEU A 74 11.48 -7.69 0.99
CA LEU A 74 10.83 -8.96 1.34
C LEU A 74 11.02 -10.01 0.25
N THR A 75 10.78 -9.66 -1.03
CA THR A 75 10.95 -10.62 -2.13
C THR A 75 12.39 -11.07 -2.32
N GLN A 76 13.37 -10.19 -2.09
CA GLN A 76 14.80 -10.52 -2.22
C GLN A 76 15.26 -11.41 -1.06
N LYS A 77 14.79 -11.16 0.16
CA LYS A 77 15.02 -12.03 1.32
C LYS A 77 14.45 -13.43 1.11
N TRP A 78 13.24 -13.54 0.58
CA TRP A 78 12.66 -14.85 0.23
C TRP A 78 13.51 -15.58 -0.82
N ARG A 79 13.91 -14.90 -1.91
CA ARG A 79 14.80 -15.49 -2.92
C ARG A 79 16.09 -16.02 -2.31
N ALA A 80 16.72 -15.24 -1.43
CA ALA A 80 17.92 -15.66 -0.71
C ALA A 80 17.67 -16.93 0.11
N ALA A 81 16.54 -17.00 0.83
CA ALA A 81 16.19 -18.15 1.67
C ALA A 81 15.98 -19.45 0.86
N VAL A 82 15.42 -19.36 -0.34
CA VAL A 82 15.20 -20.51 -1.22
C VAL A 82 16.38 -20.80 -2.17
N GLY A 83 17.54 -20.16 -1.94
CA GLY A 83 18.76 -20.38 -2.73
C GLY A 83 18.73 -19.80 -4.14
N MET A 84 17.79 -18.88 -4.43
CA MET A 84 17.75 -18.14 -5.68
C MET A 84 18.70 -16.94 -5.64
N PRO A 85 19.21 -16.49 -6.81
CA PRO A 85 19.93 -15.23 -6.90
C PRO A 85 19.09 -14.08 -6.34
N SER A 86 19.68 -13.32 -5.41
CA SER A 86 19.04 -12.18 -4.76
C SER A 86 20.00 -11.00 -4.69
N LYS A 87 19.43 -9.79 -4.74
CA LYS A 87 20.17 -8.55 -4.52
C LYS A 87 19.55 -7.85 -3.29
N PRO A 88 20.28 -7.71 -2.18
CA PRO A 88 19.73 -7.10 -0.98
C PRO A 88 19.37 -5.64 -1.25
N VAL A 89 18.22 -5.19 -0.76
CA VAL A 89 17.81 -3.78 -0.84
C VAL A 89 18.49 -3.02 0.30
N THR A 90 19.12 -1.89 -0.01
CA THR A 90 19.84 -1.09 1.00
C THR A 90 18.87 -0.38 1.93
N GLU A 91 19.28 -0.15 3.18
CA GLU A 91 18.49 0.63 4.14
C GLU A 91 18.29 2.07 3.68
N GLU A 92 19.31 2.66 3.03
CA GLU A 92 19.24 4.00 2.46
C GLU A 92 18.13 4.12 1.40
N LEU A 93 18.02 3.12 0.51
CA LEU A 93 16.98 3.11 -0.52
C LEU A 93 15.58 2.93 0.07
N LYS A 94 15.44 2.11 1.13
CA LYS A 94 14.17 2.00 1.86
C LYS A 94 13.80 3.30 2.56
N ALA A 95 14.76 3.95 3.22
CA ALA A 95 14.54 5.23 3.89
C ALA A 95 14.13 6.33 2.90
N ALA A 96 14.82 6.43 1.75
CA ALA A 96 14.47 7.37 0.70
C ALA A 96 13.06 7.13 0.16
N ALA A 97 12.67 5.86 -0.06
CA ALA A 97 11.32 5.50 -0.50
C ALA A 97 10.25 5.91 0.53
N ALA A 98 10.51 5.65 1.81
CA ALA A 98 9.59 6.03 2.90
C ALA A 98 9.41 7.54 2.97
N GLU A 99 10.49 8.30 2.77
CA GLU A 99 10.46 9.75 2.78
C GLU A 99 9.69 10.33 1.58
N VAL A 100 9.83 9.75 0.38
CA VAL A 100 8.98 10.11 -0.78
C VAL A 100 7.50 9.92 -0.46
N VAL A 101 7.12 8.80 0.17
CA VAL A 101 5.73 8.54 0.55
C VAL A 101 5.25 9.54 1.59
N ARG A 102 6.06 9.82 2.63
CA ARG A 102 5.75 10.77 3.69
C ARG A 102 5.48 12.18 3.11
N LEU A 103 6.40 12.70 2.32
CA LEU A 103 6.29 14.02 1.70
C LEU A 103 5.14 14.10 0.69
N THR A 104 4.85 13.00 -0.03
CA THR A 104 3.68 12.95 -0.92
C THR A 104 2.37 13.09 -0.15
N ARG A 105 2.24 12.41 1.02
CA ARG A 105 1.08 12.56 1.91
C ARG A 105 0.99 13.98 2.47
N GLU A 106 2.11 14.57 2.87
CA GLU A 106 2.18 15.95 3.37
C GLU A 106 1.73 16.97 2.31
N VAL A 107 2.25 16.88 1.09
CA VAL A 107 1.83 17.73 -0.05
C VAL A 107 0.32 17.59 -0.31
N ALA A 108 -0.21 16.38 -0.29
CA ALA A 108 -1.65 16.15 -0.47
C ALA A 108 -2.47 16.80 0.65
N SER A 109 -2.05 16.64 1.91
CA SER A 109 -2.71 17.27 3.06
C SER A 109 -2.70 18.80 2.98
N LEU A 110 -1.58 19.39 2.57
CA LEU A 110 -1.46 20.85 2.42
C LEU A 110 -2.36 21.38 1.29
N LYS A 111 -2.48 20.65 0.18
CA LYS A 111 -3.41 21.00 -0.91
C LYS A 111 -4.86 21.01 -0.44
N GLU A 112 -5.28 19.99 0.31
CA GLU A 112 -6.64 19.96 0.87
C GLU A 112 -6.86 21.06 1.92
N ALA A 113 -5.85 21.35 2.76
CA ALA A 113 -5.93 22.44 3.73
C ALA A 113 -6.08 23.82 3.06
N ILE A 114 -5.33 24.07 1.97
CA ILE A 114 -5.45 25.31 1.19
C ILE A 114 -6.84 25.41 0.58
N LYS A 115 -7.33 24.34 -0.05
CA LYS A 115 -8.66 24.31 -0.67
C LYS A 115 -9.77 24.55 0.36
N ALA A 116 -9.66 23.94 1.54
CA ALA A 116 -10.59 24.15 2.63
C ALA A 116 -10.56 25.60 3.13
N GLU A 117 -9.37 26.18 3.29
CA GLU A 117 -9.21 27.58 3.69
C GLU A 117 -9.79 28.55 2.65
N GLU A 118 -9.50 28.33 1.37
CA GLU A 118 -10.03 29.12 0.26
C GLU A 118 -11.56 29.09 0.21
N ALA A 119 -12.18 27.95 0.53
CA ALA A 119 -13.63 27.83 0.62
C ALA A 119 -14.26 28.63 1.77
N THR A 120 -13.48 29.05 2.78
CA THR A 120 -13.96 29.90 3.89
C THR A 120 -13.89 31.39 3.59
N LEU A 121 -13.21 31.80 2.52
CA LEU A 121 -13.04 33.20 2.16
C LEU A 121 -14.35 33.76 1.59
N ILE A 122 -14.83 34.88 2.16
CA ILE A 122 -16.04 35.56 1.72
C ILE A 122 -15.71 36.40 0.48
N ASP A 123 -16.59 36.39 -0.52
CA ASP A 123 -16.45 37.16 -1.77
C ASP A 123 -16.63 38.68 -1.53
N ILE A 124 -15.65 39.30 -0.88
CA ILE A 124 -15.56 40.75 -0.67
C ILE A 124 -14.26 41.21 -1.32
N GLU A 125 -14.35 42.15 -2.26
CA GLU A 125 -13.20 42.67 -2.99
C GLU A 125 -12.81 44.08 -2.48
N PRO A 126 -11.54 44.29 -2.04
CA PRO A 126 -10.48 43.29 -1.85
C PRO A 126 -10.68 42.48 -0.56
N LEU A 127 -10.23 41.22 -0.58
CA LEU A 127 -10.18 40.37 0.61
C LEU A 127 -9.25 41.01 1.65
N PRO A 128 -9.67 41.15 2.92
CA PRO A 128 -8.81 41.69 3.96
C PRO A 128 -7.61 40.76 4.22
N GLU A 129 -6.43 41.33 4.43
CA GLU A 129 -5.17 40.59 4.65
C GLU A 129 -5.26 39.60 5.81
N ALA A 130 -6.01 39.95 6.87
CA ALA A 130 -6.27 39.07 8.00
C ALA A 130 -7.03 37.78 7.60
N ALA A 131 -7.86 37.84 6.55
CA ALA A 131 -8.58 36.68 6.03
C ALA A 131 -7.69 35.82 5.12
N THR A 132 -6.71 36.39 4.41
CA THR A 132 -5.86 35.65 3.45
C THR A 132 -4.58 35.08 4.06
N LYS A 133 -4.12 35.63 5.20
CA LYS A 133 -2.85 35.27 5.82
C LYS A 133 -2.64 33.76 5.98
N LYS A 134 -3.63 33.05 6.51
CA LYS A 134 -3.53 31.60 6.75
C LYS A 134 -3.40 30.79 5.44
N ARG A 135 -4.14 31.16 4.40
CA ARG A 135 -4.00 30.56 3.06
C ARG A 135 -2.59 30.77 2.52
N ASP A 136 -2.04 31.98 2.67
CA ASP A 136 -0.73 32.32 2.13
C ASP A 136 0.40 31.58 2.88
N GLU A 137 0.29 31.45 4.21
CA GLU A 137 1.18 30.61 5.02
C GLU A 137 1.13 29.14 4.59
N LEU A 138 -0.06 28.59 4.36
CA LEU A 138 -0.24 27.22 3.86
C LEU A 138 0.36 27.02 2.46
N ARG A 139 0.23 28.01 1.56
CA ARG A 139 0.84 27.98 0.22
C ARG A 139 2.37 28.00 0.30
N VAL A 140 2.95 28.81 1.18
CA VAL A 140 4.41 28.80 1.41
C VAL A 140 4.87 27.43 1.93
N ALA A 141 4.13 26.84 2.88
CA ALA A 141 4.43 25.50 3.37
C ALA A 141 4.33 24.45 2.26
N LEU A 142 3.28 24.51 1.42
CA LEU A 142 3.11 23.62 0.28
C LEU A 142 4.30 23.70 -0.68
N HIS A 143 4.73 24.90 -1.08
CA HIS A 143 5.85 25.05 -2.01
C HIS A 143 7.16 24.50 -1.43
N ARG A 144 7.39 24.66 -0.12
CA ARG A 144 8.55 24.06 0.55
C ARG A 144 8.49 22.53 0.52
N ALA A 145 7.33 21.96 0.85
CA ALA A 145 7.12 20.51 0.82
C ALA A 145 7.25 19.93 -0.60
N GLU A 146 6.75 20.63 -1.62
CA GLU A 146 6.90 20.23 -3.03
C GLU A 146 8.35 20.29 -3.50
N ALA A 147 9.10 21.33 -3.12
CA ALA A 147 10.52 21.44 -3.43
C ALA A 147 11.32 20.30 -2.79
N GLU A 148 11.05 20.00 -1.52
CA GLU A 148 11.72 18.92 -0.80
C GLU A 148 11.33 17.54 -1.37
N LEU A 149 10.06 17.31 -1.69
CA LEU A 149 9.60 16.10 -2.35
C LEU A 149 10.36 15.86 -3.67
N ASN A 150 10.56 16.90 -4.47
CA ASN A 150 11.31 16.79 -5.72
C ASN A 150 12.79 16.46 -5.49
N ARG A 151 13.41 17.05 -4.46
CA ARG A 151 14.79 16.74 -4.07
C ARG A 151 14.92 15.27 -3.68
N VAL A 152 14.06 14.80 -2.77
CA VAL A 152 14.07 13.41 -2.28
C VAL A 152 13.73 12.42 -3.39
N LYS A 153 12.81 12.74 -4.31
CA LYS A 153 12.54 11.89 -5.48
C LYS A 153 13.77 11.71 -6.36
N THR A 154 14.51 12.81 -6.61
CA THR A 154 15.75 12.75 -7.40
C THR A 154 16.80 11.86 -6.73
N GLU A 155 16.94 11.98 -5.41
CA GLU A 155 17.83 11.14 -4.60
C GLU A 155 17.41 9.67 -4.63
N TYR A 156 16.11 9.39 -4.43
CA TYR A 156 15.53 8.06 -4.55
C TYR A 156 15.80 7.43 -5.93
N ASP A 157 15.54 8.16 -7.02
CA ASP A 157 15.78 7.66 -8.38
C ASP A 157 17.26 7.34 -8.63
N SER A 158 18.17 8.15 -8.08
CA SER A 158 19.61 7.89 -8.10
C SER A 158 19.96 6.60 -7.36
N LEU A 159 19.42 6.41 -6.14
CA LEU A 159 19.63 5.20 -5.34
C LEU A 159 19.05 3.96 -6.02
N VAL A 160 17.88 4.08 -6.66
CA VAL A 160 17.30 3.00 -7.48
C VAL A 160 18.23 2.64 -8.63
N ALA A 161 18.80 3.63 -9.33
CA ALA A 161 19.71 3.38 -10.43
C ALA A 161 21.01 2.69 -9.96
N GLN A 162 21.59 3.17 -8.86
CA GLN A 162 22.76 2.52 -8.23
C GLN A 162 22.43 1.10 -7.78
N TRP A 163 21.27 0.87 -7.17
CA TRP A 163 20.88 -0.48 -6.77
C TRP A 163 20.62 -1.39 -7.98
N ARG A 164 20.07 -0.90 -9.08
CA ARG A 164 19.78 -1.73 -10.26
C ARG A 164 21.03 -2.06 -11.07
N TYR A 165 21.91 -1.08 -11.26
CA TYR A 165 23.01 -1.16 -12.22
C TYR A 165 24.40 -1.06 -11.59
N GLY A 166 24.50 -0.69 -10.32
CA GLY A 166 25.75 -0.76 -9.57
C GLY A 166 26.19 -2.20 -9.38
N GLU A 167 27.49 -2.41 -9.53
CA GLU A 167 28.19 -3.71 -9.43
C GLU A 167 27.95 -4.40 -8.09
#